data_AF-G0ABD1-F1
#
_entry.id   AF-G0ABD1-F1
#
_cell.length_a   1.000
_cell.length_b   1.000
_cell.length_c   1.000
_cell.angle_alpha   90.00
_cell.angle_beta   90.00
_cell.angle_gamma   90.00
#
_symmetry.space_group_name_H-M   'P 1'
#
loop_
_entity.id
_entity.type
_entity.pdbx_description
1 polymer ?
#
loop_
_entity_poly.entity_id
_entity_poly.type
_entity_poly.pdbx_seq_one_letter_code
_entity_poly.pdbx_strand_id
1 'polypeptide(L)'
;MSARSRAQSSTNAKEQIEAALNARRDALANAQMQERLNAEAIDVTLPGRGRGVGGIHPVMRSWQRIEEIFRSIGFDVADGPEIETDWTNFTALNSPENHPARSMQDTFYIDGKDTEGKQLLLRTHTSPMQVRYARMNKPPIKVIAPGRTYRVDSDATHSPMFHQVEGLWIAEDISFADLKGVYL
;
A
#
# COMPACT_ATOMS: atom_id res chain seq x y z
N MET A 1 42.28 56.10 60.52
CA MET A 1 41.63 55.70 59.24
C MET A 1 40.92 56.89 58.64
N SER A 2 41.19 57.21 57.37
CA SER A 2 40.60 58.35 56.63
C SER A 2 39.11 58.13 56.35
N ALA A 3 38.29 59.18 56.34
CA ALA A 3 36.85 59.11 56.01
C ALA A 3 36.58 58.41 54.66
N ARG A 4 37.50 58.54 53.71
CA ARG A 4 37.47 57.85 52.40
C ARG A 4 37.59 56.32 52.54
N SER A 5 38.41 55.82 53.45
CA SER A 5 38.59 54.38 53.64
C SER A 5 37.37 53.74 54.30
N ARG A 6 36.67 54.48 55.18
CA ARG A 6 35.40 54.04 55.79
C ARG A 6 34.24 54.02 54.78
N ALA A 7 34.18 55.01 53.88
CA ALA A 7 33.20 55.03 52.80
C ALA A 7 33.41 53.86 51.83
N GLN A 8 34.66 53.60 51.41
CA GLN A 8 34.99 52.48 50.53
C GLN A 8 34.67 51.12 51.18
N SER A 9 34.98 50.94 52.47
CA SER A 9 34.62 49.70 53.17
C SER A 9 33.12 49.49 53.27
N SER A 10 32.33 50.57 53.39
CA SER A 10 30.87 50.49 53.44
C SER A 10 30.26 50.16 52.08
N THR A 11 30.79 50.70 50.99
CA THR A 11 30.36 50.35 49.62
C THR A 11 30.70 48.90 49.28
N ASN A 12 31.94 48.46 49.54
CA ASN A 12 32.35 47.08 49.31
C ASN A 12 31.49 46.09 50.14
N ALA A 13 31.16 46.43 51.38
CA ALA A 13 30.27 45.61 52.20
C ALA A 13 28.85 45.54 51.64
N LYS A 14 28.31 46.64 51.09
CA LYS A 14 27.01 46.64 50.41
C LYS A 14 27.01 45.73 49.17
N GLU A 15 28.01 45.86 48.32
CA GLU A 15 28.15 45.04 47.11
C GLU A 15 28.26 43.55 47.44
N GLN A 16 29.04 43.19 48.49
CA GLN A 16 29.14 41.81 48.96
C GLN A 16 27.81 41.28 49.49
N ILE A 17 27.03 42.10 50.21
CA ILE A 17 25.71 41.72 50.73
C ILE A 17 24.70 41.57 49.59
N GLU A 18 24.66 42.50 48.63
CA GLU A 18 23.78 42.40 47.46
C GLU A 18 24.13 41.18 46.59
N ALA A 19 25.42 40.92 46.35
CA ALA A 19 25.87 39.73 45.64
C ALA A 19 25.45 38.44 46.38
N ALA A 20 25.61 38.40 47.71
CA ALA A 20 25.20 37.25 48.52
C ALA A 20 23.67 37.05 48.52
N LEU A 21 22.90 38.14 48.57
CA LEU A 21 21.44 38.10 48.50
C LEU A 21 20.95 37.61 47.14
N ASN A 22 21.53 38.11 46.04
CA ASN A 22 21.20 37.68 44.68
C ASN A 22 21.57 36.22 44.46
N ALA A 23 22.79 35.81 44.84
CA ALA A 23 23.21 34.41 44.75
C ALA A 23 22.30 33.47 45.55
N ARG A 24 21.88 33.88 46.76
CA ARG A 24 20.96 33.08 47.57
C ARG A 24 19.57 33.01 46.97
N ARG A 25 19.07 34.13 46.42
CA ARG A 25 17.78 34.18 45.74
C ARG A 25 17.76 33.27 44.51
N ASP A 26 18.79 33.32 43.68
CA ASP A 26 18.89 32.49 42.47
C ASP A 26 19.02 31.01 42.81
N ALA A 27 19.80 30.68 43.85
CA ALA A 27 19.91 29.30 44.34
C ALA A 27 18.56 28.74 44.82
N LEU A 28 17.77 29.55 45.54
CA LEU A 28 16.43 29.15 45.99
C LEU A 28 15.45 29.00 44.82
N ALA A 29 15.49 29.92 43.84
CA ALA A 29 14.66 29.84 42.65
C ALA A 29 14.97 28.59 41.80
N ASN A 30 16.26 28.29 41.62
CA ASN A 30 16.71 27.08 40.91
C ASN A 30 16.30 25.80 41.65
N ALA A 31 16.42 25.78 42.98
CA ALA A 31 15.98 24.64 43.79
C ALA A 31 14.47 24.39 43.65
N GLN A 32 13.65 25.44 43.74
CA GLN A 32 12.20 25.34 43.54
C GLN A 32 11.82 24.92 42.12
N MET A 33 12.56 25.38 41.10
CA MET A 33 12.35 24.98 39.72
C MET A 33 12.69 23.50 39.52
N GLN A 34 13.80 23.03 40.08
CA GLN A 34 14.24 21.64 39.94
C GLN A 34 13.31 20.67 40.66
N GLU A 35 12.76 21.06 41.82
CA GLU A 35 11.74 20.29 42.53
C GLU A 35 10.47 20.13 41.69
N ARG A 36 10.00 21.23 41.05
CA ARG A 36 8.87 21.17 40.10
C ARG A 36 9.15 20.28 38.90
N LEU A 37 10.31 20.42 38.25
CA LEU A 37 10.69 19.59 37.10
C LEU A 37 10.76 18.10 37.45
N ASN A 38 11.28 17.75 38.63
CA ASN A 38 11.34 16.37 39.09
C ASN A 38 9.95 15.82 39.42
N ALA A 39 9.04 16.64 39.96
CA ALA A 39 7.67 16.24 40.25
C ALA A 39 6.81 16.07 38.97
N GLU A 40 7.10 16.86 37.94
CA GLU A 40 6.45 16.79 36.63
C GLU A 40 7.16 15.83 35.66
N ALA A 41 8.21 15.15 36.11
CA ALA A 41 8.92 14.17 35.29
C ALA A 41 7.97 13.01 34.96
N ILE A 42 7.74 12.80 33.67
CA ILE A 42 6.94 11.70 33.15
C ILE A 42 7.84 10.67 32.46
N ASP A 43 7.38 9.44 32.41
CA ASP A 43 8.01 8.43 31.57
C ASP A 43 7.68 8.68 30.09
N VAL A 44 8.64 9.26 29.37
CA VAL A 44 8.53 9.59 27.95
C VAL A 44 8.55 8.35 27.03
N THR A 45 8.81 7.16 27.57
CA THR A 45 8.78 5.90 26.81
C THR A 45 7.39 5.27 26.77
N LEU A 46 6.45 5.78 27.58
CA LEU A 46 5.08 5.28 27.57
C LEU A 46 4.42 5.50 26.19
N PRO A 47 3.63 4.51 25.72
CA PRO A 47 2.89 4.67 24.48
C PRO A 47 2.00 5.91 24.51
N GLY A 48 2.17 6.78 23.50
CA GLY A 48 1.35 7.96 23.33
C GLY A 48 -0.12 7.60 23.10
N ARG A 49 -1.02 8.48 23.56
CA ARG A 49 -2.46 8.34 23.26
C ARG A 49 -2.70 8.78 21.82
N GLY A 50 -3.29 7.91 21.01
CA GLY A 50 -3.56 8.20 19.60
C GLY A 50 -4.30 7.07 18.92
N ARG A 51 -4.58 7.27 17.63
CA ARG A 51 -5.11 6.20 16.77
C ARG A 51 -3.95 5.36 16.25
N GLY A 52 -4.20 4.06 16.09
CA GLY A 52 -3.27 3.16 15.41
C GLY A 52 -3.09 3.51 13.94
N VAL A 53 -2.06 2.93 13.32
CA VAL A 53 -1.80 3.08 11.88
C VAL A 53 -2.68 2.10 11.11
N GLY A 54 -3.32 2.58 10.04
CA GLY A 54 -4.07 1.72 9.12
C GLY A 54 -3.14 0.84 8.27
N GLY A 55 -3.63 -0.32 7.83
CA GLY A 55 -2.89 -1.25 6.99
C GLY A 55 -3.57 -1.47 5.64
N ILE A 56 -2.77 -1.65 4.59
CA ILE A 56 -3.26 -2.14 3.29
C ILE A 56 -3.43 -3.66 3.39
N HIS A 57 -4.54 -4.16 2.84
CA HIS A 57 -4.79 -5.60 2.77
C HIS A 57 -3.61 -6.34 2.10
N PRO A 58 -3.14 -7.50 2.62
CA PRO A 58 -1.97 -8.18 2.09
C PRO A 58 -2.04 -8.47 0.59
N VAL A 59 -3.21 -8.86 0.06
CA VAL A 59 -3.42 -9.06 -1.38
C VAL A 59 -3.18 -7.78 -2.18
N MET A 60 -3.63 -6.63 -1.68
CA MET A 60 -3.41 -5.35 -2.35
C MET A 60 -1.94 -4.93 -2.32
N ARG A 61 -1.21 -5.27 -1.24
CA ARG A 61 0.25 -5.05 -1.19
C ARG A 61 0.97 -5.89 -2.25
N SER A 62 0.60 -7.16 -2.40
CA SER A 62 1.17 -8.04 -3.42
C SER A 62 0.81 -7.56 -4.83
N TRP A 63 -0.44 -7.17 -5.05
CA TRP A 63 -0.92 -6.61 -6.31
C TRP A 63 -0.11 -5.37 -6.72
N GLN A 64 -0.01 -4.37 -5.83
CA GLN A 64 0.73 -3.13 -6.08
C GLN A 64 2.20 -3.41 -6.41
N ARG A 65 2.82 -4.37 -5.70
CA ARG A 65 4.21 -4.76 -5.95
C ARG A 65 4.38 -5.44 -7.31
N ILE A 66 3.45 -6.30 -7.72
CA ILE A 66 3.49 -6.92 -9.06
C ILE A 66 3.36 -5.84 -10.14
N GLU A 67 2.42 -4.90 -9.99
CA GLU A 67 2.28 -3.78 -10.94
C GLU A 67 3.57 -2.95 -11.04
N GLU A 68 4.20 -2.62 -9.91
CA GLU A 68 5.45 -1.88 -9.87
C GLU A 68 6.58 -2.59 -10.62
N ILE A 69 6.75 -3.91 -10.39
CA ILE A 69 7.76 -4.73 -11.07
C ILE A 69 7.53 -4.73 -12.57
N PHE A 70 6.31 -5.02 -13.02
CA PHE A 70 6.01 -5.12 -14.45
C PHE A 70 6.07 -3.76 -15.16
N ARG A 71 5.64 -2.68 -14.52
CA ARG A 71 5.81 -1.31 -15.04
C ARG A 71 7.29 -0.98 -15.24
N SER A 72 8.17 -1.40 -14.33
CA SER A 72 9.61 -1.12 -14.42
C SER A 72 10.28 -1.75 -15.66
N ILE A 73 9.69 -2.81 -16.22
CA ILE A 73 10.14 -3.49 -17.44
C ILE A 73 9.27 -3.18 -18.67
N GLY A 74 8.47 -2.13 -18.59
CA GLY A 74 7.71 -1.57 -19.72
C GLY A 74 6.41 -2.28 -20.05
N PHE A 75 5.77 -2.94 -19.08
CA PHE A 75 4.40 -3.43 -19.23
C PHE A 75 3.39 -2.36 -18.79
N ASP A 76 2.36 -2.18 -19.60
CA ASP A 76 1.16 -1.44 -19.22
C ASP A 76 0.30 -2.24 -18.24
N VAL A 77 -0.67 -1.57 -17.62
CA VAL A 77 -1.67 -2.21 -16.74
C VAL A 77 -3.05 -2.01 -17.34
N ALA A 78 -3.73 -3.13 -17.64
CA ALA A 78 -5.09 -3.14 -18.13
C ALA A 78 -6.07 -3.53 -17.01
N ASP A 79 -7.21 -2.85 -16.99
CA ASP A 79 -8.35 -3.18 -16.13
C ASP A 79 -9.63 -3.28 -16.99
N GLY A 80 -10.61 -4.00 -16.47
CA GLY A 80 -11.93 -4.04 -17.07
C GLY A 80 -12.90 -4.97 -16.36
N PRO A 81 -14.03 -5.29 -16.99
CA PRO A 81 -15.21 -5.76 -16.29
C PRO A 81 -15.00 -7.16 -15.70
N GLU A 82 -15.74 -7.42 -14.62
CA GLU A 82 -15.78 -8.72 -13.95
C GLU A 82 -16.92 -9.61 -14.46
N ILE A 83 -17.98 -8.98 -14.98
CA ILE A 83 -19.03 -9.66 -15.74
C ILE A 83 -18.61 -9.66 -17.20
N GLU A 84 -18.51 -10.84 -17.79
CA GLU A 84 -18.03 -11.06 -19.14
C GLU A 84 -19.03 -11.82 -20.00
N THR A 85 -18.81 -11.72 -21.31
CA THR A 85 -19.52 -12.55 -22.30
C THR A 85 -18.81 -13.89 -22.46
N ASP A 86 -19.56 -14.93 -22.83
CA ASP A 86 -19.02 -16.24 -23.19
C ASP A 86 -17.92 -16.13 -24.27
N TRP A 87 -18.12 -15.24 -25.23
CA TRP A 87 -17.15 -15.04 -26.30
C TRP A 87 -15.81 -14.55 -25.78
N THR A 88 -15.80 -13.52 -24.92
CA THR A 88 -14.56 -12.91 -24.44
C THR A 88 -13.87 -13.79 -23.40
N ASN A 89 -14.65 -14.48 -22.55
CA ASN A 89 -14.10 -15.35 -21.50
C ASN A 89 -13.68 -16.73 -22.00
N PHE A 90 -14.22 -17.24 -23.11
CA PHE A 90 -13.87 -18.59 -23.57
C PHE A 90 -13.57 -18.66 -25.06
N THR A 91 -14.51 -18.26 -25.91
CA THR A 91 -14.41 -18.51 -27.37
C THR A 91 -13.17 -17.85 -27.98
N ALA A 92 -12.89 -16.59 -27.63
CA ALA A 92 -11.73 -15.84 -28.10
C ALA A 92 -10.39 -16.41 -27.61
N LEU A 93 -10.41 -17.26 -26.59
CA LEU A 93 -9.25 -17.90 -25.98
C LEU A 93 -9.11 -19.37 -26.40
N ASN A 94 -9.78 -19.77 -27.48
CA ASN A 94 -9.73 -21.11 -28.04
C ASN A 94 -10.30 -22.21 -27.11
N SER A 95 -11.23 -21.86 -26.22
CA SER A 95 -11.96 -22.82 -25.38
C SER A 95 -13.34 -23.05 -25.97
N PRO A 96 -13.64 -24.11 -26.76
CA PRO A 96 -14.93 -24.31 -27.44
C PRO A 96 -16.12 -24.59 -26.50
N GLU A 97 -17.36 -24.59 -27.01
CA GLU A 97 -18.59 -24.75 -26.20
C GLU A 97 -18.64 -26.02 -25.35
N ASN A 98 -18.07 -27.12 -25.83
CA ASN A 98 -17.98 -28.40 -25.12
C ASN A 98 -16.77 -28.49 -24.17
N HIS A 99 -16.04 -27.39 -23.96
CA HIS A 99 -14.88 -27.37 -23.07
C HIS A 99 -15.32 -27.48 -21.60
N PRO A 100 -14.72 -28.36 -20.79
CA PRO A 100 -15.11 -28.57 -19.38
C PRO A 100 -15.17 -27.28 -18.56
N ALA A 101 -14.22 -26.35 -18.77
CA ALA A 101 -14.18 -25.07 -18.06
C ALA A 101 -15.43 -24.17 -18.26
N ARG A 102 -16.28 -24.45 -19.26
CA ARG A 102 -17.56 -23.75 -19.48
C ARG A 102 -18.72 -24.37 -18.68
N SER A 103 -18.47 -25.44 -17.92
CA SER A 103 -19.49 -26.11 -17.13
C SER A 103 -20.07 -25.17 -16.07
N MET A 104 -21.37 -25.29 -15.81
CA MET A 104 -22.02 -24.63 -14.66
C MET A 104 -21.46 -25.11 -13.30
N GLN A 105 -20.73 -26.22 -13.29
CA GLN A 105 -20.02 -26.70 -12.10
C GLN A 105 -18.75 -25.91 -11.80
N ASP A 106 -18.20 -25.17 -12.78
CA ASP A 106 -16.92 -24.46 -12.68
C ASP A 106 -17.09 -22.92 -12.80
N THR A 107 -18.16 -22.47 -13.47
CA THR A 107 -18.38 -21.06 -13.84
C THR A 107 -19.68 -20.51 -13.27
N PHE A 108 -19.62 -19.32 -12.65
CA PHE A 108 -20.81 -18.58 -12.23
C PHE A 108 -21.46 -17.86 -13.42
N TYR A 109 -22.56 -18.42 -13.91
CA TYR A 109 -23.46 -17.73 -14.84
C TYR A 109 -24.43 -16.83 -14.07
N ILE A 110 -24.74 -15.67 -14.64
CA ILE A 110 -25.66 -14.70 -14.04
C ILE A 110 -26.95 -14.59 -14.85
N ASP A 111 -28.03 -14.14 -14.19
CA ASP A 111 -29.30 -13.85 -14.86
C ASP A 111 -29.21 -12.52 -15.62
N GLY A 112 -28.49 -12.57 -16.74
CA GLY A 112 -28.27 -11.48 -17.67
C GLY A 112 -27.85 -12.04 -19.01
N LYS A 113 -28.20 -11.35 -20.10
CA LYS A 113 -27.86 -11.78 -21.46
C LYS A 113 -27.08 -10.71 -22.19
N ASP A 114 -26.16 -11.13 -23.04
CA ASP A 114 -25.50 -10.23 -23.98
C ASP A 114 -26.42 -9.86 -25.16
N THR A 115 -25.89 -9.07 -26.09
CA THR A 115 -26.62 -8.61 -27.28
C THR A 115 -27.03 -9.73 -28.23
N GLU A 116 -26.43 -10.92 -28.12
CA GLU A 116 -26.74 -12.10 -28.91
C GLU A 116 -27.67 -13.07 -28.16
N GLY A 117 -28.11 -12.71 -26.95
CA GLY A 117 -28.99 -13.52 -26.12
C GLY A 117 -28.30 -14.65 -25.35
N LYS A 118 -26.95 -14.68 -25.32
CA LYS A 118 -26.18 -15.64 -24.52
C LYS A 118 -26.08 -15.18 -23.07
N GLN A 119 -26.05 -16.12 -22.13
CA GLN A 119 -25.92 -15.79 -20.70
C GLN A 119 -24.56 -15.14 -20.42
N LEU A 120 -24.58 -14.12 -19.56
CA LEU A 120 -23.38 -13.51 -19.00
C LEU A 120 -22.83 -14.36 -17.87
N LEU A 121 -21.55 -14.16 -17.54
CA LEU A 121 -20.86 -14.89 -16.46
C LEU A 121 -19.90 -13.99 -15.70
N LEU A 122 -19.53 -14.40 -14.48
CA LEU A 122 -18.40 -13.80 -13.78
C LEU A 122 -17.09 -14.41 -14.31
N ARG A 123 -16.13 -13.57 -14.71
CA ARG A 123 -14.90 -14.03 -15.35
C ARG A 123 -14.12 -15.02 -14.48
N THR A 124 -13.67 -16.10 -15.11
CA THR A 124 -12.95 -17.21 -14.45
C THR A 124 -11.43 -16.99 -14.36
N HIS A 125 -10.95 -16.00 -15.12
CA HIS A 125 -9.56 -15.60 -15.25
C HIS A 125 -9.47 -14.16 -15.80
N THR A 126 -8.30 -13.53 -15.84
CA THR A 126 -8.16 -12.15 -16.35
C THR A 126 -7.80 -12.08 -17.84
N SER A 127 -7.69 -13.23 -18.51
CA SER A 127 -7.54 -13.35 -19.97
C SER A 127 -8.54 -12.56 -20.84
N PRO A 128 -9.82 -12.33 -20.45
CA PRO A 128 -10.73 -11.50 -21.24
C PRO A 128 -10.15 -10.10 -21.49
N MET A 129 -9.39 -9.57 -20.53
CA MET A 129 -8.72 -8.28 -20.68
C MET A 129 -7.58 -8.33 -21.68
N GLN A 130 -6.88 -9.46 -21.82
CA GLN A 130 -5.87 -9.63 -22.86
C GLN A 130 -6.49 -9.55 -24.26
N VAL A 131 -7.63 -10.22 -24.47
CA VAL A 131 -8.40 -10.16 -25.73
C VAL A 131 -8.85 -8.73 -26.00
N ARG A 132 -9.45 -8.05 -25.01
CA ARG A 132 -9.92 -6.66 -25.16
C ARG A 132 -8.75 -5.72 -25.48
N TYR A 133 -7.65 -5.82 -24.74
CA TYR A 133 -6.48 -4.97 -24.93
C TYR A 133 -5.86 -5.19 -26.31
N ALA A 134 -5.71 -6.44 -26.76
CA ALA A 134 -5.19 -6.76 -28.09
C ALA A 134 -6.12 -6.32 -29.24
N ARG A 135 -7.42 -6.19 -29.00
CA ARG A 135 -8.36 -5.63 -29.99
C ARG A 135 -8.35 -4.10 -30.06
N MET A 136 -7.91 -3.43 -29.00
CA MET A 136 -7.87 -1.96 -28.91
C MET A 136 -6.48 -1.38 -29.25
N ASN A 137 -5.44 -2.21 -29.26
CA ASN A 137 -4.05 -1.79 -29.46
C ASN A 137 -3.40 -2.59 -30.60
N LYS A 138 -2.38 -2.01 -31.24
CA LYS A 138 -1.56 -2.71 -32.23
C LYS A 138 -0.25 -3.19 -31.59
N PRO A 139 0.32 -4.32 -32.03
CA PRO A 139 1.66 -4.73 -31.62
C PRO A 139 2.71 -3.63 -31.88
N PRO A 140 3.78 -3.55 -31.05
CA PRO A 140 4.06 -4.41 -29.91
C PRO A 140 3.16 -4.10 -28.69
N ILE A 141 2.64 -5.15 -28.06
CA ILE A 141 1.83 -5.09 -26.84
C ILE A 141 2.64 -5.71 -25.71
N LYS A 142 2.76 -5.00 -24.58
CA LYS A 142 3.22 -5.52 -23.28
C LYS A 142 2.26 -5.04 -22.22
N VAL A 143 1.47 -5.94 -21.65
CA VAL A 143 0.43 -5.56 -20.69
C VAL A 143 0.25 -6.64 -19.63
N ILE A 144 0.02 -6.22 -18.39
CA ILE A 144 -0.53 -7.08 -17.34
C ILE A 144 -2.00 -6.72 -17.07
N ALA A 145 -2.80 -7.71 -16.74
CA ALA A 145 -4.20 -7.57 -16.38
C ALA A 145 -4.42 -8.15 -14.98
N PRO A 146 -4.21 -7.36 -13.92
CA PRO A 146 -4.56 -7.77 -12.58
C PRO A 146 -6.07 -7.62 -12.35
N GLY A 147 -6.69 -8.57 -11.65
CA GLY A 147 -8.15 -8.63 -11.56
C GLY A 147 -8.69 -9.60 -10.52
N ARG A 148 -9.89 -9.31 -10.01
CA ARG A 148 -10.72 -10.31 -9.31
C ARG A 148 -11.24 -11.35 -10.30
N THR A 149 -11.27 -12.61 -9.89
CA THR A 149 -11.74 -13.75 -10.69
C THR A 149 -12.59 -14.67 -9.82
N TYR A 150 -13.49 -15.41 -10.47
CA TYR A 150 -14.55 -16.14 -9.78
C TYR A 150 -14.60 -17.60 -10.25
N ARG A 151 -14.73 -18.54 -9.31
CA ARG A 151 -14.87 -19.97 -9.59
C ARG A 151 -15.82 -20.63 -8.59
N VAL A 152 -16.53 -21.66 -9.03
CA VAL A 152 -17.51 -22.39 -8.22
C VAL A 152 -16.82 -23.39 -7.28
N ASP A 153 -15.80 -22.94 -6.56
CA ASP A 153 -15.03 -23.73 -5.59
C ASP A 153 -14.97 -22.99 -4.25
N SER A 154 -15.23 -23.69 -3.16
CA SER A 154 -15.16 -23.11 -1.80
C SER A 154 -14.75 -24.16 -0.78
N ASP A 155 -13.51 -24.08 -0.30
CA ASP A 155 -12.97 -24.89 0.79
C ASP A 155 -11.86 -24.14 1.55
N ALA A 156 -11.07 -24.82 2.37
CA ALA A 156 -10.00 -24.19 3.15
C ALA A 156 -8.88 -23.54 2.30
N THR A 157 -8.71 -23.98 1.06
CA THR A 157 -7.69 -23.52 0.10
C THR A 157 -8.27 -22.80 -1.11
N HIS A 158 -9.58 -22.92 -1.34
CA HIS A 158 -10.28 -22.33 -2.47
C HIS A 158 -11.29 -21.28 -1.99
N SER A 159 -11.16 -20.08 -2.52
CA SER A 159 -12.15 -19.01 -2.34
C SER A 159 -12.90 -18.83 -3.66
N PRO A 160 -14.25 -18.69 -3.63
CA PRO A 160 -15.03 -18.51 -4.84
C PRO A 160 -14.73 -17.18 -5.55
N MET A 161 -14.09 -16.24 -4.84
CA MET A 161 -13.48 -15.04 -5.39
C MET A 161 -12.02 -14.96 -4.96
N PHE A 162 -11.12 -14.80 -5.92
CA PHE A 162 -9.68 -14.60 -5.68
C PHE A 162 -9.14 -13.58 -6.68
N HIS A 163 -7.83 -13.32 -6.63
CA HIS A 163 -7.18 -12.31 -7.47
C HIS A 163 -6.15 -13.01 -8.34
N GLN A 164 -6.11 -12.66 -9.63
CA GLN A 164 -5.10 -13.11 -10.58
C GLN A 164 -4.41 -11.91 -11.19
N VAL A 165 -3.16 -12.12 -11.61
CA VAL A 165 -2.44 -11.20 -12.47
C VAL A 165 -1.92 -12.01 -13.64
N GLU A 166 -2.35 -11.65 -14.83
CA GLU A 166 -1.90 -12.29 -16.06
C GLU A 166 -1.17 -11.29 -16.93
N GLY A 167 -0.26 -11.78 -17.78
CA GLY A 167 0.54 -10.96 -18.68
C GLY A 167 0.37 -11.38 -20.13
N LEU A 168 0.37 -10.41 -21.03
CA LEU A 168 0.39 -10.57 -22.47
C LEU A 168 1.56 -9.77 -23.06
N TRP A 169 2.42 -10.46 -23.81
CA TRP A 169 3.45 -9.82 -24.62
C TRP A 169 3.36 -10.32 -26.08
N ILE A 170 2.97 -9.44 -26.99
CA ILE A 170 2.91 -9.68 -28.43
C ILE A 170 3.87 -8.73 -29.13
N ALA A 171 4.90 -9.23 -29.79
CA ALA A 171 5.82 -8.43 -30.59
C ALA A 171 6.42 -9.29 -31.72
N GLU A 172 7.08 -8.64 -32.68
CA GLU A 172 7.99 -9.33 -33.60
C GLU A 172 9.20 -9.87 -32.81
N ASP A 173 9.74 -11.01 -33.24
CA ASP A 173 10.92 -11.68 -32.65
C ASP A 173 10.82 -12.02 -31.15
N ILE A 174 9.60 -12.11 -30.60
CA ILE A 174 9.40 -12.59 -29.22
C ILE A 174 9.55 -14.11 -29.13
N SER A 175 10.26 -14.58 -28.10
CA SER A 175 10.58 -15.99 -27.92
C SER A 175 10.31 -16.50 -26.50
N PHE A 176 10.46 -17.81 -26.31
CA PHE A 176 10.41 -18.41 -24.98
C PHE A 176 11.55 -17.95 -24.06
N ALA A 177 12.68 -17.49 -24.63
CA ALA A 177 13.78 -16.94 -23.85
C ALA A 177 13.36 -15.64 -23.14
N ASP A 178 12.54 -14.81 -23.79
CA ASP A 178 12.02 -13.57 -23.21
C ASP A 178 11.04 -13.86 -22.06
N LEU A 179 10.16 -14.84 -22.23
CA LEU A 179 9.28 -15.32 -21.16
C LEU A 179 10.11 -15.75 -19.94
N LYS A 180 11.14 -16.57 -20.18
CA LYS A 180 12.04 -17.02 -19.11
C LYS A 180 12.75 -15.85 -18.44
N GLY A 181 13.21 -14.86 -19.20
CA GLY A 181 13.89 -13.67 -18.67
C GLY A 181 12.99 -12.73 -17.87
N VAL A 182 11.68 -12.77 -18.06
CA VAL A 182 10.72 -12.00 -17.24
C VAL A 182 10.42 -12.69 -15.90
N TYR A 183 10.43 -14.03 -15.86
CA TYR A 183 10.04 -14.81 -14.67
C TYR A 183 11.21 -15.32 -13.80
N LEU A 184 12.46 -15.20 -14.24
CA LEU A 184 13.68 -15.58 -13.51
C LEU A 184 14.57 -14.39 -13.24
#